data_AF-A0A2N2BIL1-F1
#
_entry.id   AF-A0A2N2BIL1-F1
#
_cell.length_a   1.000
_cell.length_b   1.000
_cell.length_c   1.000
_cell.angle_alpha   90.00
_cell.angle_beta   90.00
_cell.angle_gamma   90.00
#
_symmetry.space_group_name_H-M   'P 1'
#
loop_
_entity.id
_entity.type
_entity.pdbx_description
1 polymer ?
#
loop_
_entity_poly.entity_id
_entity_poly.type
_entity_poly.pdbx_seq_one_letter_code
_entity_poly.pdbx_strand_id
1 'polypeptide(L)'
;MYKYFKDEKGSTLVLIMMVMVVLSILGAALLQTSLAENRFAIREENRLKAYYIARAGAEAASSWIEDPAYNLGTITTLITNNASNTTAPTDFADGQFWVSFSGNRYQPTVHSLGEYNGVEQKVNLSLDKNYFFDASVTVTDNLHMHNLNNTNVYGSVALTPSATITGNGQNNIGDLYQTTRNFPSPTNPGLLAASVSWPPPLNEISPSDGYADHSFGTINFGNDTYYINLNGNMELQFDEMIIGSTAEIYVTGTGILNIYTDDIDFKGKLFTDPPAKTVLNVFDNGSFDMQTGNGSFEGFIYGPNADMTISANFDSIGAIIARSLTLQAGGNVSFSSTAGNLYPEELGFPSLGYSRTIWLD
;
A
#
# COMPACT_ATOMS: atom_id res chain seq x y z
N MET A 1 69.86 -56.37 33.00
CA MET A 1 69.50 -56.23 31.57
C MET A 1 69.51 -54.74 31.20
N TYR A 2 70.69 -54.10 31.23
CA TYR A 2 70.85 -52.66 30.94
C TYR A 2 72.30 -52.42 30.51
N LYS A 3 72.62 -52.71 29.25
CA LYS A 3 73.94 -52.41 28.67
C LYS A 3 73.88 -52.60 27.16
N TYR A 4 73.41 -51.58 26.44
CA TYR A 4 73.71 -51.31 25.03
C TYR A 4 73.15 -49.93 24.64
N PHE A 5 73.76 -48.84 25.13
CA PHE A 5 73.68 -47.50 24.53
C PHE A 5 74.92 -46.71 24.99
N LYS A 6 76.06 -46.91 24.33
CA LYS A 6 77.26 -46.09 24.49
C LYS A 6 77.88 -45.96 23.10
N ASP A 7 78.02 -44.71 22.65
CA ASP A 7 78.56 -44.24 21.36
C ASP A 7 77.59 -43.90 20.20
N GLU A 8 76.42 -43.36 20.51
CA GLU A 8 75.50 -42.71 19.55
C GLU A 8 75.72 -41.17 19.44
N LYS A 9 76.98 -40.69 19.51
CA LYS A 9 77.27 -39.24 19.48
C LYS A 9 77.02 -38.59 18.10
N GLY A 10 76.98 -39.37 17.03
CA GLY A 10 76.67 -38.90 15.67
C GLY A 10 75.18 -38.81 15.36
N SER A 11 74.36 -39.76 15.84
CA SER A 11 72.93 -39.82 15.53
C SER A 11 72.11 -38.72 16.22
N THR A 12 72.58 -38.19 17.36
CA THR A 12 71.93 -37.07 18.07
C THR A 12 71.92 -35.78 17.22
N LEU A 13 73.02 -35.48 16.53
CA LEU A 13 73.10 -34.30 15.66
C LEU A 13 72.12 -34.41 14.49
N VAL A 14 72.05 -35.60 13.87
CA VAL A 14 71.14 -35.88 12.75
C VAL A 14 69.68 -35.79 13.19
N LEU A 15 69.35 -36.32 14.38
CA LEU A 15 68.01 -36.21 14.96
C LEU A 15 67.60 -34.75 15.19
N ILE A 16 68.48 -33.93 15.78
CA ILE A 16 68.20 -32.51 16.00
C ILE A 16 67.97 -31.79 14.67
N MET A 17 68.79 -32.05 13.65
CA MET A 17 68.57 -31.47 12.32
C MET A 17 67.23 -31.90 11.73
N MET A 18 66.86 -33.18 11.86
CA MET A 18 65.57 -33.68 11.40
C MET A 18 64.40 -32.99 12.12
N VAL A 19 64.49 -32.83 13.44
CA VAL A 19 63.49 -32.11 14.24
C VAL A 19 63.41 -30.64 13.83
N MET A 20 64.54 -29.95 13.62
CA MET A 20 64.54 -28.56 13.15
C MET A 20 63.89 -28.42 11.77
N VAL A 21 64.15 -29.36 10.85
CA VAL A 21 63.53 -29.35 9.51
C VAL A 21 62.02 -29.52 9.61
N VAL A 22 61.55 -30.49 10.41
CA VAL A 22 60.10 -30.70 10.62
C VAL A 22 59.43 -29.48 11.25
N LEU A 23 60.05 -28.88 12.27
CA LEU A 23 59.55 -27.66 12.90
C LEU A 23 59.53 -26.47 11.95
N SER A 24 60.52 -26.35 11.06
CA SER A 24 60.58 -25.27 10.07
C SER A 24 59.46 -25.40 9.03
N ILE A 25 59.19 -26.61 8.55
CA ILE A 25 58.07 -26.88 7.61
C ILE A 25 56.73 -26.58 8.29
N LEU A 26 56.56 -27.02 9.54
CA LEU A 26 55.33 -26.75 10.30
C LEU A 26 55.16 -25.24 10.56
N GLY A 27 56.23 -24.53 10.93
CA GLY A 27 56.23 -23.09 11.12
C GLY A 27 55.86 -22.33 9.84
N ALA A 28 56.42 -22.74 8.70
CA ALA A 28 56.08 -22.17 7.40
C ALA A 28 54.60 -22.41 7.03
N ALA A 29 54.07 -23.60 7.30
CA ALA A 29 52.66 -23.92 7.05
C ALA A 29 51.71 -23.07 7.90
N LEU A 30 51.99 -22.89 9.19
CA LEU A 30 51.18 -22.05 10.09
C LEU A 30 51.20 -20.57 9.67
N LEU A 31 52.37 -20.06 9.25
CA LEU A 31 52.48 -18.69 8.74
C LEU A 31 51.67 -18.50 7.45
N GLN A 32 51.72 -19.47 6.54
CA GLN A 32 50.92 -19.42 5.30
C GLN A 32 49.42 -19.39 5.61
N THR A 33 48.93 -20.24 6.53
CA THR A 33 47.53 -20.25 6.96
C THR A 33 47.14 -18.92 7.59
N SER A 34 47.96 -18.36 8.49
CA SER A 34 47.67 -17.08 9.14
C SER A 34 47.60 -15.92 8.13
N LEU A 35 48.48 -15.89 7.13
CA LEU A 35 48.43 -14.88 6.06
C LEU A 35 47.19 -15.04 5.17
N ALA A 36 46.77 -16.28 4.89
CA ALA A 36 45.56 -16.55 4.14
C ALA A 36 44.30 -16.11 4.91
N GLU A 37 44.19 -16.48 6.18
CA GLU A 37 43.11 -16.06 7.08
C GLU A 37 43.02 -14.54 7.19
N ASN A 38 44.15 -13.85 7.34
CA ASN A 38 44.17 -12.39 7.39
C ASN A 38 43.67 -11.75 6.08
N ARG A 39 44.05 -12.29 4.91
CA ARG A 39 43.55 -11.81 3.61
C ARG A 39 42.05 -12.06 3.45
N PHE A 40 41.55 -13.20 3.89
CA PHE A 40 40.12 -13.49 3.89
C PHE A 40 39.36 -12.55 4.83
N ALA A 41 39.89 -12.31 6.03
CA ALA A 41 39.30 -11.38 6.99
C ALA A 41 39.22 -9.95 6.43
N ILE A 42 40.29 -9.45 5.80
CA ILE A 42 40.30 -8.12 5.16
C ILE A 42 39.29 -8.06 4.00
N ARG A 43 39.21 -9.10 3.16
CA ARG A 43 38.25 -9.13 2.05
C ARG A 43 36.81 -9.17 2.56
N GLU A 44 36.55 -9.91 3.63
CA GLU A 44 35.24 -10.01 4.25
C GLU A 44 34.84 -8.70 4.93
N GLU A 45 35.78 -8.03 5.62
CA GLU A 45 35.58 -6.69 6.15
C GLU A 45 35.24 -5.70 5.04
N ASN A 46 36.01 -5.70 3.94
CA ASN A 46 35.75 -4.82 2.80
C ASN A 46 34.37 -5.10 2.17
N ARG A 47 33.98 -6.38 2.07
CA ARG A 47 32.67 -6.81 1.57
C ARG A 47 31.54 -6.30 2.46
N LEU A 48 31.66 -6.46 3.78
CA LEU A 48 30.69 -5.94 4.75
C LEU A 48 30.57 -4.43 4.65
N LYS A 49 31.69 -3.70 4.55
CA LYS A 49 31.68 -2.25 4.38
C LYS A 49 30.98 -1.82 3.09
N ALA A 50 31.29 -2.45 1.96
CA ALA A 50 30.60 -2.19 0.69
C ALA A 50 29.10 -2.47 0.78
N TYR A 51 28.68 -3.55 1.47
CA TYR A 51 27.26 -3.85 1.70
C TYR A 51 26.55 -2.77 2.51
N TYR A 52 27.15 -2.29 3.61
CA TYR A 52 26.54 -1.23 4.42
C TYR A 52 26.49 0.11 3.68
N ILE A 53 27.48 0.41 2.84
CA ILE A 53 27.46 1.58 1.95
C ILE A 53 26.32 1.46 0.94
N ALA A 54 26.17 0.30 0.29
CA ALA A 54 25.06 0.02 -0.63
C ALA A 54 23.71 0.18 0.07
N ARG A 55 23.56 -0.40 1.27
CA ARG A 55 22.35 -0.29 2.08
C ARG A 55 22.02 1.16 2.45
N ALA A 56 23.01 1.94 2.88
CA ALA A 56 22.81 3.36 3.18
C ALA A 56 22.31 4.14 1.95
N GLY A 57 22.86 3.87 0.76
CA GLY A 57 22.39 4.45 -0.49
C GLY A 57 20.93 4.09 -0.81
N ALA A 58 20.56 2.82 -0.61
CA ALA A 58 19.18 2.37 -0.80
C ALA A 58 18.21 3.01 0.22
N GLU A 59 18.61 3.12 1.49
CA GLU A 59 17.80 3.75 2.55
C GLU A 59 17.62 5.26 2.32
N ALA A 60 18.66 5.96 1.86
CA ALA A 60 18.58 7.37 1.53
C ALA A 60 17.64 7.62 0.34
N ALA A 61 17.75 6.78 -0.70
CA ALA A 61 16.88 6.86 -1.87
C ALA A 61 15.44 6.46 -1.56
N SER A 62 15.20 5.44 -0.74
CA SER A 62 13.84 5.06 -0.35
C SER A 62 13.20 6.12 0.53
N SER A 63 13.94 6.72 1.47
CA SER A 63 13.43 7.83 2.29
C SER A 63 12.97 9.02 1.43
N TRP A 64 13.60 9.24 0.28
CA TRP A 64 13.14 10.24 -0.67
C TRP A 64 11.83 9.83 -1.35
N ILE A 65 11.69 8.57 -1.80
CA ILE A 65 10.44 8.07 -2.41
C ILE A 65 9.29 8.03 -1.42
N GLU A 66 9.56 7.68 -0.16
CA GLU A 66 8.57 7.59 0.92
C GLU A 66 7.89 8.93 1.22
N ASP A 67 8.51 10.06 0.86
CA ASP A 67 7.96 11.39 1.12
C ASP A 67 6.63 11.61 0.36
N PRO A 68 5.53 11.89 1.07
CA PRO A 68 4.23 12.26 0.50
C PRO A 68 4.27 13.41 -0.52
N ALA A 69 5.30 14.27 -0.49
CA ALA A 69 5.43 15.37 -1.43
C ALA A 69 5.60 14.93 -2.90
N TYR A 70 6.05 13.69 -3.15
CA TYR A 70 6.26 13.18 -4.50
C TYR A 70 5.04 12.42 -5.02
N ASN A 71 4.54 12.87 -6.17
CA ASN A 71 3.40 12.27 -6.87
C ASN A 71 3.82 11.13 -7.81
N LEU A 72 2.84 10.38 -8.31
CA LEU A 72 3.04 9.29 -9.27
C LEU A 72 3.81 9.71 -10.53
N GLY A 73 3.63 10.95 -11.01
CA GLY A 73 4.31 11.46 -12.20
C GLY A 73 5.81 11.64 -11.98
N THR A 74 6.21 12.18 -10.82
CA THR A 74 7.61 12.32 -10.42
C THR A 74 8.30 10.97 -10.32
N ILE A 75 7.65 9.99 -9.68
CA ILE A 75 8.20 8.64 -9.55
C ILE A 75 8.27 7.92 -10.90
N THR A 76 7.26 8.09 -11.76
CA THR A 76 7.30 7.55 -13.14
C THR A 76 8.48 8.14 -13.92
N THR A 77 8.72 9.44 -13.81
CA THR A 77 9.83 10.13 -14.47
C THR A 77 11.17 9.66 -13.92
N LEU A 78 11.28 9.47 -12.60
CA LEU A 78 12.48 8.92 -11.97
C LEU A 78 12.79 7.51 -12.50
N ILE A 79 11.81 6.60 -12.51
CA ILE A 79 12.00 5.24 -13.03
C ILE A 79 12.40 5.28 -14.51
N THR A 80 11.72 6.09 -15.32
CA THR A 80 11.98 6.18 -16.77
C THR A 80 13.37 6.75 -17.08
N ASN A 81 13.79 7.82 -16.39
CA ASN A 81 15.05 8.51 -16.66
C ASN A 81 16.25 7.85 -15.96
N ASN A 82 16.03 7.17 -14.85
CA ASN A 82 17.08 6.64 -13.98
C ASN A 82 17.26 5.11 -14.09
N ALA A 83 16.53 4.47 -15.00
CA ALA A 83 16.87 3.13 -15.51
C ALA A 83 18.21 3.13 -16.27
N SER A 84 18.68 4.30 -16.72
CA SER A 84 19.99 4.52 -17.33
C SER A 84 20.92 5.30 -16.38
N ASN A 85 21.46 4.59 -15.39
CA ASN A 85 22.55 4.94 -14.46
C ASN A 85 23.01 6.41 -14.38
N THR A 86 22.93 6.98 -13.18
CA THR A 86 23.81 8.06 -12.74
C THR A 86 25.27 7.60 -12.90
N THR A 87 26.00 8.20 -13.84
CA THR A 87 27.40 7.85 -14.10
C THR A 87 28.36 8.33 -13.01
N ALA A 88 27.89 9.16 -12.07
CA ALA A 88 28.68 9.74 -11.00
C ALA A 88 28.39 9.04 -9.66
N PRO A 89 29.40 8.47 -8.99
CA PRO A 89 29.26 7.97 -7.63
C PRO A 89 28.91 9.08 -6.64
N THR A 90 28.23 8.71 -5.55
CA THR A 90 28.07 9.55 -4.36
C THR A 90 28.99 9.05 -3.25
N ASP A 91 29.84 9.94 -2.72
CA ASP A 91 30.75 9.61 -1.62
C ASP A 91 29.95 9.43 -0.31
N PHE A 92 30.27 8.37 0.44
CA PHE A 92 29.71 8.10 1.76
C PHE A 92 30.71 7.36 2.63
N ALA A 93 31.06 7.97 3.77
CA ALA A 93 32.15 7.52 4.63
C ALA A 93 33.47 7.36 3.83
N ASP A 94 34.05 6.16 3.81
CA ASP A 94 35.32 5.85 3.14
C ASP A 94 35.12 5.16 1.78
N GLY A 95 33.91 5.16 1.23
CA GLY A 95 33.58 4.55 -0.05
C GLY A 95 32.53 5.34 -0.82
N GLN A 96 31.94 4.69 -1.81
CA GLN A 96 31.02 5.35 -2.73
C GLN A 96 29.84 4.44 -3.10
N PHE A 97 28.72 5.04 -3.48
CA PHE A 97 27.56 4.29 -3.97
C PHE A 97 26.89 4.90 -5.20
N TRP A 98 26.15 4.08 -5.93
CA TRP A 98 25.30 4.45 -7.05
C TRP A 98 23.88 3.97 -6.80
N VAL A 99 22.90 4.80 -7.15
CA VAL A 99 21.48 4.44 -7.06
C VAL A 99 20.86 4.48 -8.44
N SER A 100 20.08 3.44 -8.74
CA SER A 100 19.20 3.36 -9.90
C SER A 100 17.82 2.83 -9.48
N PHE A 101 16.82 3.02 -10.33
CA PHE A 101 15.44 2.66 -10.04
C PHE A 101 14.87 1.78 -11.15
N SER A 102 14.03 0.83 -10.79
CA SER A 102 13.26 -0.01 -11.72
C SER A 102 11.86 -0.29 -11.17
N GLY A 103 11.11 -1.17 -11.84
CA GLY A 103 9.74 -1.53 -11.46
C GLY A 103 8.71 -0.62 -12.10
N ASN A 104 7.60 -0.38 -11.41
CA ASN A 104 6.54 0.52 -11.87
C ASN A 104 6.25 1.60 -10.83
N ARG A 105 5.42 2.58 -11.19
CA ARG A 105 5.10 3.72 -10.30
C ARG A 105 4.39 3.33 -9.00
N TYR A 106 3.80 2.15 -8.91
CA TYR A 106 3.12 1.66 -7.71
C TYR A 106 4.00 0.74 -6.87
N GLN A 107 4.98 0.09 -7.48
CA GLN A 107 5.95 -0.79 -6.82
C GLN A 107 7.37 -0.50 -7.30
N PRO A 108 7.95 0.67 -6.96
CA PRO A 108 9.31 0.99 -7.37
C PRO A 108 10.32 0.12 -6.63
N THR A 109 11.36 -0.30 -7.35
CA THR A 109 12.52 -0.99 -6.77
C THR A 109 13.73 -0.09 -6.84
N VAL A 110 14.36 0.15 -5.69
CA VAL A 110 15.61 0.88 -5.56
C VAL A 110 16.77 -0.12 -5.66
N HIS A 111 17.73 0.15 -6.53
CA HIS A 111 18.96 -0.61 -6.66
C HIS A 111 20.13 0.27 -6.21
N SER A 112 20.86 -0.17 -5.20
CA SER A 112 22.05 0.52 -4.72
C SER A 112 23.27 -0.37 -4.87
N LEU A 113 24.32 0.14 -5.51
CA LEU A 113 25.64 -0.50 -5.62
C LEU A 113 26.60 0.29 -4.75
N GLY A 114 27.22 -0.34 -3.76
CA GLY A 114 28.24 0.26 -2.90
C GLY A 114 29.62 -0.33 -3.21
N GLU A 115 30.65 0.51 -3.21
CA GLU A 115 32.04 0.13 -3.40
C GLU A 115 32.92 0.60 -2.23
N TYR A 116 33.77 -0.29 -1.76
CA TYR A 116 34.83 0.02 -0.80
C TYR A 116 36.10 -0.75 -1.12
N ASN A 117 37.22 -0.03 -1.33
CA ASN A 117 38.52 -0.62 -1.69
C ASN A 117 38.46 -1.62 -2.85
N GLY A 118 37.71 -1.31 -3.91
CA GLY A 118 37.55 -2.17 -5.09
C GLY A 118 36.66 -3.40 -4.88
N VAL A 119 36.00 -3.53 -3.73
CA VAL A 119 34.96 -4.53 -3.48
C VAL A 119 33.60 -3.88 -3.65
N GLU A 120 32.78 -4.44 -4.53
CA GLU A 120 31.43 -4.00 -4.81
C GLU A 120 30.39 -4.91 -4.14
N GLN A 121 29.29 -4.35 -3.65
CA GLN A 121 28.10 -5.07 -3.20
C GLN A 121 26.84 -4.36 -3.70
N LYS A 122 25.81 -5.14 -4.02
CA LYS A 122 24.52 -4.62 -4.49
C LYS A 122 23.45 -4.96 -3.46
N VAL A 123 22.56 -4.01 -3.21
CA VAL A 123 21.39 -4.17 -2.36
C VAL A 123 20.19 -3.63 -3.11
N ASN A 124 19.06 -4.36 -3.06
CA ASN A 124 17.82 -3.91 -3.65
C ASN A 124 16.74 -3.77 -2.60
N LEU A 125 15.91 -2.74 -2.72
CA LEU A 125 14.79 -2.47 -1.82
C LEU A 125 13.53 -2.24 -2.65
N SER A 126 12.52 -3.09 -2.41
CA SER A 126 11.20 -2.90 -2.99
C SER A 126 10.35 -2.00 -2.10
N LEU A 127 9.60 -1.11 -2.73
CA LEU A 127 8.66 -0.19 -2.10
C LEU A 127 7.27 -0.45 -2.67
N ASP A 128 6.23 -0.30 -1.87
CA ASP A 128 4.84 -0.34 -2.31
C ASP A 128 4.17 1.00 -2.04
N LYS A 129 3.38 1.47 -3.01
CA LYS A 129 2.61 2.70 -2.86
C LYS A 129 1.53 2.49 -1.81
N ASN A 130 1.40 3.43 -0.89
CA ASN A 130 0.38 3.37 0.15
C ASN A 130 -1.01 3.58 -0.48
N TYR A 131 -1.92 2.66 -0.18
CA TYR A 131 -3.31 2.74 -0.62
C TYR A 131 -4.09 3.75 0.20
N PHE A 132 -5.09 4.37 -0.42
CA PHE A 132 -5.97 5.30 0.29
C PHE A 132 -6.84 4.58 1.31
N PHE A 133 -7.33 3.39 0.93
CA PHE A 133 -8.05 2.48 1.80
C PHE A 133 -7.15 1.30 2.17
N ASP A 134 -6.67 1.26 3.42
CA ASP A 134 -5.81 0.21 4.00
C ASP A 134 -6.53 -0.63 5.08
N ALA A 135 -7.83 -0.40 5.24
CA ALA A 135 -8.72 -1.15 6.10
C ALA A 135 -10.10 -1.26 5.44
N SER A 136 -10.88 -2.29 5.79
CA SER A 136 -12.28 -2.41 5.35
C SER A 136 -13.12 -1.26 5.90
N VAL A 137 -12.85 -0.87 7.15
CA VAL A 137 -13.51 0.26 7.81
C VAL A 137 -12.45 1.12 8.50
N THR A 138 -12.50 2.41 8.24
CA THR A 138 -11.79 3.42 9.01
C THR A 138 -12.79 4.41 9.58
N VAL A 139 -12.73 4.65 10.89
CA VAL A 139 -13.55 5.69 11.53
C VAL A 139 -12.70 6.75 12.21
N THR A 140 -13.14 8.01 12.12
CA THR A 140 -12.44 9.14 12.76
C THR A 140 -12.99 9.49 14.16
N ASP A 141 -14.20 9.01 14.50
CA ASP A 141 -14.87 9.28 15.78
C ASP A 141 -15.51 8.02 16.42
N ASN A 142 -16.46 7.36 15.76
CA ASN A 142 -17.15 6.23 16.40
C ASN A 142 -17.57 5.13 15.42
N LEU A 143 -17.15 3.90 15.68
CA LEU A 143 -17.75 2.70 15.10
C LEU A 143 -18.76 2.12 16.10
N HIS A 144 -20.04 2.30 15.83
CA HIS A 144 -21.13 1.77 16.63
C HIS A 144 -21.68 0.48 16.03
N MET A 145 -21.67 -0.61 16.78
CA MET A 145 -22.19 -1.91 16.34
C MET A 145 -23.37 -2.31 17.23
N HIS A 146 -24.57 -2.31 16.65
CA HIS A 146 -25.80 -2.61 17.39
C HIS A 146 -25.88 -4.08 17.83
N ASN A 147 -26.42 -4.26 19.04
CA ASN A 147 -26.41 -5.50 19.82
C ASN A 147 -27.41 -6.55 19.36
N LEU A 148 -27.17 -7.14 18.19
CA LEU A 148 -27.85 -8.34 17.75
C LEU A 148 -26.84 -9.13 16.91
N ASN A 149 -26.50 -10.33 17.37
CA ASN A 149 -25.64 -11.30 16.69
C ASN A 149 -25.88 -11.21 15.17
N ASN A 150 -24.82 -10.97 14.37
CA ASN A 150 -24.79 -10.85 12.90
C ASN A 150 -24.38 -9.47 12.33
N THR A 151 -23.63 -8.62 13.05
CA THR A 151 -22.85 -7.55 12.39
C THR A 151 -21.42 -8.02 12.15
N ASN A 152 -20.95 -7.87 10.92
CA ASN A 152 -19.64 -8.38 10.53
C ASN A 152 -18.85 -7.32 9.76
N VAL A 153 -17.59 -7.13 10.17
CA VAL A 153 -16.58 -6.42 9.39
C VAL A 153 -15.52 -7.43 8.98
N TYR A 154 -15.60 -7.87 7.72
CA TYR A 154 -14.65 -8.79 7.13
C TYR A 154 -13.43 -8.02 6.62
N GLY A 155 -12.36 -8.09 7.41
CA GLY A 155 -11.08 -7.43 7.18
C GLY A 155 -10.74 -6.44 8.31
N SER A 156 -9.67 -5.68 8.12
CA SER A 156 -9.13 -4.84 9.19
C SER A 156 -9.99 -3.62 9.46
N VAL A 157 -9.94 -3.13 10.71
CA VAL A 157 -10.54 -1.87 11.14
C VAL A 157 -9.45 -0.92 11.61
N ALA A 158 -9.43 0.28 11.05
CA ALA A 158 -8.55 1.36 11.45
C ALA A 158 -9.31 2.41 12.28
N LEU A 159 -8.71 2.84 13.37
CA LEU A 159 -9.23 3.90 14.23
C LEU A 159 -8.26 5.07 14.25
N THR A 160 -8.75 6.31 14.15
CA THR A 160 -7.94 7.47 14.54
C THR A 160 -7.74 7.47 16.07
N PRO A 161 -6.76 8.22 16.62
CA PRO A 161 -6.48 8.20 18.05
C PRO A 161 -7.66 8.66 18.94
N SER A 162 -8.60 9.45 18.37
CA SER A 162 -9.83 9.88 19.05
C SER A 162 -10.98 8.89 18.90
N ALA A 163 -10.90 7.96 17.94
CA ALA A 163 -12.01 7.11 17.60
C ALA A 163 -12.25 5.99 18.63
N THR A 164 -13.52 5.65 18.80
CA THR A 164 -13.94 4.58 19.72
C THR A 164 -14.77 3.53 19.00
N ILE A 165 -14.74 2.30 19.52
CA ILE A 165 -15.66 1.25 19.12
C ILE A 165 -16.64 1.05 20.25
N THR A 166 -17.93 1.13 19.93
CA THR A 166 -19.01 0.89 20.89
C THR A 166 -19.92 -0.20 20.36
N GLY A 167 -20.37 -1.08 21.22
CA GLY A 167 -21.28 -2.15 20.84
C GLY A 167 -21.47 -3.12 21.99
N ASN A 168 -22.59 -3.83 21.97
CA ASN A 168 -22.82 -4.96 22.86
C ASN A 168 -22.94 -6.21 21.99
N GLY A 169 -22.57 -7.39 22.49
CA GLY A 169 -22.73 -8.67 21.78
C GLY A 169 -21.44 -9.24 21.18
N GLN A 170 -21.57 -10.39 20.50
CA GLN A 170 -20.47 -11.02 19.77
C GLN A 170 -20.43 -10.46 18.35
N ASN A 171 -19.55 -9.49 18.12
CA ASN A 171 -19.32 -8.88 16.81
C ASN A 171 -18.06 -9.48 16.18
N ASN A 172 -18.11 -9.77 14.88
CA ASN A 172 -16.92 -10.23 14.15
C ASN A 172 -16.24 -9.00 13.54
N ILE A 173 -15.11 -8.63 14.11
CA ILE A 173 -14.21 -7.62 13.58
C ILE A 173 -12.91 -8.34 13.24
N GLY A 174 -12.30 -8.03 12.08
CA GLY A 174 -10.95 -8.49 11.78
C GLY A 174 -9.90 -7.76 12.61
N ASP A 175 -8.70 -7.60 12.06
CA ASP A 175 -7.60 -6.97 12.78
C ASP A 175 -7.88 -5.50 13.08
N LEU A 176 -7.74 -5.12 14.35
CA LEU A 176 -7.93 -3.75 14.81
C LEU A 176 -6.57 -3.04 14.96
N TYR A 177 -6.42 -1.87 14.35
CA TYR A 177 -5.24 -1.03 14.52
C TYR A 177 -5.57 0.46 14.58
N GLN A 178 -4.60 1.24 15.06
CA GLN A 178 -4.69 2.70 15.15
C GLN A 178 -3.93 3.33 13.99
N THR A 179 -4.51 4.35 13.36
CA THR A 179 -3.90 5.12 12.28
C THR A 179 -3.81 6.60 12.68
N THR A 180 -2.67 7.22 12.44
CA THR A 180 -2.49 8.68 12.60
C THR A 180 -2.70 9.43 11.30
N ARG A 181 -3.19 8.75 10.25
CA ARG A 181 -3.47 9.35 8.95
C ARG A 181 -4.52 10.44 9.09
N ASN A 182 -4.27 11.56 8.43
CA ASN A 182 -5.26 12.61 8.27
C ASN A 182 -6.14 12.32 7.07
N PHE A 183 -7.46 12.39 7.23
CA PHE A 183 -8.43 12.18 6.17
C PHE A 183 -9.16 13.51 5.89
N PRO A 184 -8.68 14.31 4.94
CA PRO A 184 -9.29 15.61 4.64
C PRO A 184 -10.68 15.45 4.06
N SER A 185 -11.57 16.41 4.28
CA SER A 185 -12.89 16.44 3.63
C SER A 185 -12.76 16.28 2.11
N PRO A 186 -13.69 15.57 1.44
CA PRO A 186 -13.75 15.58 -0.02
C PRO A 186 -13.86 17.02 -0.52
N THR A 187 -13.02 17.39 -1.48
CA THR A 187 -13.10 18.72 -2.09
C THR A 187 -14.27 18.74 -3.08
N ASN A 188 -15.11 19.78 -3.04
CA ASN A 188 -16.15 19.95 -4.05
C ASN A 188 -15.50 20.07 -5.44
N PRO A 189 -15.85 19.21 -6.40
CA PRO A 189 -15.24 19.19 -7.73
C PRO A 189 -15.56 20.43 -8.56
N GLY A 190 -16.54 21.25 -8.17
CA GLY A 190 -16.91 22.47 -8.88
C GLY A 190 -17.57 22.20 -10.24
N LEU A 191 -18.28 21.07 -10.34
CA LEU A 191 -18.94 20.64 -11.57
C LEU A 191 -20.04 21.63 -11.98
N LEU A 192 -20.27 21.74 -13.29
CA LEU A 192 -21.32 22.59 -13.83
C LEU A 192 -22.69 21.92 -13.60
N ALA A 193 -23.73 22.73 -13.37
CA ALA A 193 -25.09 22.22 -13.30
C ALA A 193 -25.46 21.52 -14.63
N ALA A 194 -26.02 20.32 -14.53
CA ALA A 194 -26.43 19.52 -15.68
C ALA A 194 -27.44 20.29 -16.56
N SER A 195 -27.17 20.32 -17.86
CA SER A 195 -28.14 20.83 -18.85
C SER A 195 -29.08 19.74 -19.37
N VAL A 196 -28.80 18.48 -19.02
CA VAL A 196 -29.57 17.28 -19.39
C VAL A 196 -30.54 16.90 -18.27
N SER A 197 -31.71 16.40 -18.65
CA SER A 197 -32.73 15.96 -17.69
C SER A 197 -32.43 14.56 -17.14
N TRP A 198 -32.75 14.35 -15.87
CA TRP A 198 -32.80 13.03 -15.23
C TRP A 198 -34.25 12.50 -15.20
N PRO A 199 -34.51 11.20 -15.44
CA PRO A 199 -33.55 10.14 -15.77
C PRO A 199 -33.03 10.22 -17.21
N PRO A 200 -31.84 9.65 -17.48
CA PRO A 200 -31.30 9.57 -18.83
C PRO A 200 -32.18 8.71 -19.75
N PRO A 201 -32.21 9.01 -21.06
CA PRO A 201 -32.84 8.12 -22.03
C PRO A 201 -32.28 6.70 -21.91
N LEU A 202 -33.17 5.69 -21.87
CA LEU A 202 -32.80 4.27 -21.74
C LEU A 202 -32.14 3.88 -20.40
N ASN A 203 -32.10 4.78 -19.41
CA ASN A 203 -31.40 4.56 -18.15
C ASN A 203 -29.90 4.22 -18.34
N GLU A 204 -29.30 4.66 -19.44
CA GLU A 204 -27.89 4.45 -19.74
C GLU A 204 -27.15 5.78 -19.69
N ILE A 205 -25.96 5.77 -19.07
CA ILE A 205 -25.07 6.91 -18.92
C ILE A 205 -23.72 6.51 -19.48
N SER A 206 -23.27 7.23 -20.51
CA SER A 206 -21.90 7.19 -20.98
C SER A 206 -21.25 8.58 -20.92
N PRO A 207 -19.91 8.68 -20.91
CA PRO A 207 -19.22 9.96 -20.95
C PRO A 207 -19.63 10.87 -22.13
N SER A 208 -20.07 10.29 -23.24
CA SER A 208 -20.48 11.04 -24.44
C SER A 208 -21.89 11.64 -24.36
N ASP A 209 -22.72 11.22 -23.41
CA ASP A 209 -24.13 11.60 -23.37
C ASP A 209 -24.38 12.96 -22.69
N GLY A 210 -23.31 13.65 -22.27
CA GLY A 210 -23.38 14.95 -21.61
C GLY A 210 -23.76 14.89 -20.13
N TYR A 211 -23.80 13.69 -19.54
CA TYR A 211 -24.01 13.48 -18.10
C TYR A 211 -22.72 13.51 -17.30
N ALA A 212 -21.59 13.13 -17.90
CA ALA A 212 -20.29 13.14 -17.23
C ALA A 212 -19.89 14.55 -16.80
N ASP A 213 -19.29 14.65 -15.61
CA ASP A 213 -18.68 15.85 -15.05
C ASP A 213 -19.71 16.98 -14.80
N HIS A 214 -20.90 16.60 -14.34
CA HIS A 214 -21.98 17.53 -14.00
C HIS A 214 -22.51 17.32 -12.58
N SER A 215 -23.06 18.42 -12.05
CA SER A 215 -23.85 18.46 -10.82
C SER A 215 -25.34 18.40 -11.14
N PHE A 216 -26.03 17.53 -10.42
CA PHE A 216 -27.47 17.35 -10.40
C PHE A 216 -27.98 17.75 -9.03
N GLY A 217 -29.24 18.19 -8.94
CA GLY A 217 -29.89 18.44 -7.65
C GLY A 217 -30.25 17.14 -6.93
N THR A 218 -31.38 17.15 -6.22
CA THR A 218 -31.97 15.91 -5.69
C THR A 218 -32.42 14.99 -6.82
N ILE A 219 -31.87 13.78 -6.85
CA ILE A 219 -32.19 12.76 -7.83
C ILE A 219 -32.80 11.54 -7.15
N ASN A 220 -33.94 11.09 -7.69
CA ASN A 220 -34.60 9.85 -7.30
C ASN A 220 -34.47 8.83 -8.43
N PHE A 221 -33.72 7.76 -8.18
CA PHE A 221 -33.51 6.65 -9.11
C PHE A 221 -34.74 5.74 -9.22
N GLY A 222 -35.72 5.89 -8.33
CA GLY A 222 -36.93 5.07 -8.33
C GLY A 222 -36.60 3.61 -8.08
N ASN A 223 -37.19 2.71 -8.88
CA ASN A 223 -37.06 1.26 -8.75
C ASN A 223 -36.55 0.63 -10.06
N ASP A 224 -35.89 1.44 -10.89
CA ASP A 224 -35.43 1.06 -12.23
C ASP A 224 -33.98 0.58 -12.24
N THR A 225 -33.58 -0.03 -13.35
CA THR A 225 -32.19 -0.42 -13.61
C THR A 225 -31.49 0.67 -14.41
N TYR A 226 -30.28 1.04 -13.98
CA TYR A 226 -29.40 2.01 -14.64
C TYR A 226 -28.07 1.39 -15.00
N TYR A 227 -27.51 1.80 -16.13
CA TYR A 227 -26.21 1.37 -16.62
C TYR A 227 -25.29 2.60 -16.75
N ILE A 228 -24.11 2.54 -16.15
CA ILE A 228 -23.06 3.54 -16.26
C ILE A 228 -21.86 2.88 -16.93
N ASN A 229 -21.57 3.28 -18.17
CA ASN A 229 -20.50 2.69 -18.98
C ASN A 229 -19.30 3.64 -19.04
N LEU A 230 -18.22 3.30 -18.32
CA LEU A 230 -17.03 4.12 -18.21
C LEU A 230 -16.06 3.90 -19.36
N ASN A 231 -15.54 5.00 -19.90
CA ASN A 231 -14.41 5.03 -20.83
C ASN A 231 -13.39 6.10 -20.38
N GLY A 232 -12.88 5.92 -19.16
CA GLY A 232 -12.12 6.91 -18.42
C GLY A 232 -12.79 7.24 -17.09
N ASN A 233 -12.25 8.25 -16.40
CA ASN A 233 -12.85 8.71 -15.15
C ASN A 233 -14.10 9.55 -15.46
N MET A 234 -15.08 9.49 -14.57
CA MET A 234 -16.31 10.25 -14.64
C MET A 234 -16.63 10.79 -13.26
N GLU A 235 -16.98 12.07 -13.16
CA GLU A 235 -17.42 12.68 -11.92
C GLU A 235 -18.91 13.04 -12.00
N LEU A 236 -19.69 12.66 -11.00
CA LEU A 236 -21.10 13.03 -10.87
C LEU A 236 -21.30 13.64 -9.49
N GLN A 237 -21.99 14.77 -9.41
CA GLN A 237 -22.36 15.38 -8.14
C GLN A 237 -23.88 15.40 -8.00
N PHE A 238 -24.39 15.08 -6.82
CA PHE A 238 -25.80 15.14 -6.46
C PHE A 238 -25.96 15.97 -5.18
N ASP A 239 -27.03 16.75 -5.05
CA ASP A 239 -27.36 17.35 -3.74
C ASP A 239 -27.86 16.23 -2.80
N GLU A 240 -28.79 15.40 -3.28
CA GLU A 240 -29.34 14.26 -2.56
C GLU A 240 -29.58 13.11 -3.55
N MET A 241 -29.18 11.89 -3.18
CA MET A 241 -29.39 10.69 -3.98
C MET A 241 -30.34 9.72 -3.27
N ILE A 242 -31.50 9.46 -3.88
CA ILE A 242 -32.50 8.53 -3.36
C ILE A 242 -32.58 7.32 -4.29
N ILE A 243 -32.18 6.15 -3.78
CA ILE A 243 -32.17 4.89 -4.53
C ILE A 243 -33.21 3.95 -3.91
N GLY A 244 -34.25 3.62 -4.68
CA GLY A 244 -35.34 2.75 -4.21
C GLY A 244 -34.93 1.29 -4.04
N SER A 245 -35.78 0.53 -3.36
CA SER A 245 -35.46 -0.82 -2.86
C SER A 245 -35.22 -1.88 -3.93
N THR A 246 -35.65 -1.64 -5.17
CA THR A 246 -35.39 -2.56 -6.28
C THR A 246 -34.58 -1.91 -7.39
N ALA A 247 -34.06 -0.70 -7.18
CA ALA A 247 -33.17 -0.07 -8.15
C ALA A 247 -31.86 -0.84 -8.23
N GLU A 248 -31.33 -0.99 -9.44
CA GLU A 248 -30.05 -1.64 -9.69
C GLU A 248 -29.20 -0.73 -10.57
N ILE A 249 -28.00 -0.39 -10.12
CA ILE A 249 -27.04 0.44 -10.85
C ILE A 249 -25.84 -0.43 -11.22
N TYR A 250 -25.56 -0.54 -12.51
CA TYR A 250 -24.43 -1.31 -13.04
C TYR A 250 -23.36 -0.36 -13.57
N VAL A 251 -22.18 -0.38 -12.95
CA VAL A 251 -21.01 0.38 -13.39
C VAL A 251 -20.07 -0.58 -14.12
N THR A 252 -19.79 -0.32 -15.40
CA THR A 252 -18.99 -1.18 -16.27
C THR A 252 -17.93 -0.38 -17.02
N GLY A 253 -17.02 -1.07 -17.73
CA GLY A 253 -16.00 -0.42 -18.57
C GLY A 253 -14.66 -0.23 -17.87
N THR A 254 -13.98 0.88 -18.15
CA THR A 254 -12.65 1.18 -17.59
C THR A 254 -12.61 2.59 -17.00
N GLY A 255 -12.04 2.75 -15.80
CA GLY A 255 -11.88 4.04 -15.14
C GLY A 255 -12.50 4.09 -13.75
N ILE A 256 -12.63 5.29 -13.21
CA ILE A 256 -13.19 5.54 -11.87
C ILE A 256 -14.44 6.40 -12.00
N LEU A 257 -15.56 5.92 -11.47
CA LEU A 257 -16.76 6.72 -11.23
C LEU A 257 -16.66 7.36 -9.85
N ASN A 258 -16.47 8.67 -9.79
CA ASN A 258 -16.55 9.45 -8.55
C ASN A 258 -17.95 10.06 -8.43
N ILE A 259 -18.69 9.65 -7.40
CA ILE A 259 -19.99 10.21 -7.05
C ILE A 259 -19.78 11.12 -5.85
N TYR A 260 -20.19 12.38 -5.93
CA TYR A 260 -20.14 13.35 -4.84
C TYR A 260 -21.54 13.68 -4.38
N THR A 261 -21.80 13.74 -3.08
CA THR A 261 -23.14 14.03 -2.57
C THR A 261 -23.15 14.49 -1.13
N ASP A 262 -24.16 15.28 -0.77
CA ASP A 262 -24.39 15.64 0.63
C ASP A 262 -25.15 14.52 1.35
N ASP A 263 -26.30 14.08 0.81
CA ASP A 263 -27.15 13.08 1.46
C ASP A 263 -27.50 11.90 0.55
N ILE A 264 -27.60 10.70 1.12
CA ILE A 264 -28.02 9.49 0.39
C ILE A 264 -28.95 8.61 1.22
N ASP A 265 -30.07 8.23 0.60
CA ASP A 265 -30.94 7.12 1.03
C ASP A 265 -30.80 5.96 0.04
N PHE A 266 -30.06 4.92 0.43
CA PHE A 266 -29.69 3.81 -0.45
C PHE A 266 -30.41 2.52 -0.03
N LYS A 267 -31.39 2.09 -0.82
CA LYS A 267 -32.12 0.81 -0.60
C LYS A 267 -31.86 -0.25 -1.67
N GLY A 268 -31.30 0.15 -2.80
CA GLY A 268 -31.16 -0.71 -3.98
C GLY A 268 -29.85 -1.49 -4.01
N LYS A 269 -29.33 -1.69 -5.22
CA LYS A 269 -28.02 -2.31 -5.45
C LYS A 269 -27.17 -1.48 -6.38
N LEU A 270 -25.87 -1.42 -6.12
CA LEU A 270 -24.86 -0.90 -7.02
C LEU A 270 -23.78 -1.97 -7.20
N PHE A 271 -23.58 -2.38 -8.45
CA PHE A 271 -22.58 -3.34 -8.87
C PHE A 271 -21.49 -2.64 -9.67
N THR A 272 -20.23 -2.99 -9.42
CA THR A 272 -19.11 -2.43 -10.16
C THR A 272 -18.30 -3.56 -10.79
N ASP A 273 -18.34 -3.68 -12.12
CA ASP A 273 -17.64 -4.72 -12.88
C ASP A 273 -16.17 -4.31 -13.14
N PRO A 274 -15.17 -5.06 -12.61
CA PRO A 274 -13.77 -4.76 -12.87
C PRO A 274 -13.44 -4.77 -14.37
N PRO A 275 -12.56 -3.87 -14.86
CA PRO A 275 -11.65 -3.03 -14.08
C PRO A 275 -12.21 -1.66 -13.65
N ALA A 276 -13.51 -1.40 -13.84
CA ALA A 276 -14.13 -0.18 -13.33
C ALA A 276 -14.05 -0.12 -11.80
N LYS A 277 -14.06 1.10 -11.25
CA LYS A 277 -14.14 1.35 -9.81
C LYS A 277 -15.19 2.41 -9.54
N THR A 278 -15.90 2.28 -8.43
CA THR A 278 -16.87 3.27 -7.96
C THR A 278 -16.42 3.82 -6.62
N VAL A 279 -16.41 5.13 -6.49
CA VAL A 279 -16.07 5.85 -5.26
C VAL A 279 -17.18 6.82 -4.94
N LEU A 280 -17.78 6.64 -3.78
CA LEU A 280 -18.79 7.52 -3.26
C LEU A 280 -18.16 8.47 -2.23
N ASN A 281 -18.10 9.74 -2.58
CA ASN A 281 -17.61 10.84 -1.77
C ASN A 281 -18.80 11.53 -1.09
N VAL A 282 -18.86 11.50 0.24
CA VAL A 282 -19.90 12.14 1.04
C VAL A 282 -19.32 13.39 1.68
N PHE A 283 -19.92 14.55 1.40
CA PHE A 283 -19.45 15.83 1.92
C PHE A 283 -19.62 15.96 3.44
N ASP A 284 -19.02 17.01 4.00
CA ASP A 284 -19.00 17.24 5.44
C ASP A 284 -20.41 17.42 6.02
N ASN A 285 -20.70 16.71 7.11
CA ASN A 285 -22.02 16.64 7.75
C ASN A 285 -23.11 15.98 6.90
N GLY A 286 -22.75 15.42 5.75
CA GLY A 286 -23.64 14.59 4.96
C GLY A 286 -24.06 13.33 5.72
N SER A 287 -25.24 12.82 5.37
CA SER A 287 -25.75 11.57 5.90
C SER A 287 -25.79 10.49 4.83
N PHE A 288 -25.38 9.29 5.21
CA PHE A 288 -25.41 8.14 4.33
C PHE A 288 -26.15 6.99 5.01
N ASP A 289 -27.38 6.72 4.58
CA ASP A 289 -28.23 5.68 5.15
C ASP A 289 -28.47 4.56 4.13
N MET A 290 -27.79 3.43 4.35
CA MET A 290 -28.08 2.18 3.65
C MET A 290 -29.21 1.48 4.38
N GLN A 291 -30.42 1.54 3.83
CA GLN A 291 -31.62 1.04 4.49
C GLN A 291 -31.89 -0.44 4.19
N THR A 292 -32.76 -1.05 4.99
CA THR A 292 -33.06 -2.49 4.96
C THR A 292 -33.61 -2.97 3.62
N GLY A 293 -33.23 -4.19 3.24
CA GLY A 293 -33.85 -4.94 2.14
C GLY A 293 -32.86 -5.40 1.08
N ASN A 294 -32.14 -6.52 1.31
CA ASN A 294 -31.25 -7.20 0.34
C ASN A 294 -30.45 -6.27 -0.59
N GLY A 295 -30.03 -5.11 -0.08
CA GLY A 295 -29.30 -4.10 -0.82
C GLY A 295 -27.82 -4.42 -0.78
N SER A 296 -27.10 -3.94 -1.79
CA SER A 296 -25.65 -4.11 -1.85
C SER A 296 -24.98 -2.93 -2.52
N PHE A 297 -23.79 -2.57 -2.05
CA PHE A 297 -22.97 -1.53 -2.65
C PHE A 297 -21.57 -2.08 -2.88
N GLU A 298 -21.18 -2.22 -4.15
CA GLU A 298 -19.84 -2.60 -4.56
C GLU A 298 -19.02 -1.37 -4.95
N GLY A 299 -18.18 -0.90 -4.04
CA GLY A 299 -17.38 0.29 -4.24
C GLY A 299 -16.74 0.81 -2.95
N PHE A 300 -16.09 1.96 -3.06
CA PHE A 300 -15.44 2.62 -1.93
C PHE A 300 -16.30 3.79 -1.45
N ILE A 301 -16.35 4.01 -0.14
CA ILE A 301 -17.11 5.11 0.46
C ILE A 301 -16.14 5.99 1.24
N TYR A 302 -16.13 7.27 0.92
CA TYR A 302 -15.26 8.28 1.49
C TYR A 302 -16.05 9.46 2.04
N GLY A 303 -16.19 9.52 3.36
CA GLY A 303 -16.86 10.61 4.06
C GLY A 303 -16.28 10.78 5.46
N PRO A 304 -15.02 11.24 5.62
CA PRO A 304 -14.32 11.27 6.91
C PRO A 304 -14.98 12.14 7.98
N ASN A 305 -15.91 13.03 7.58
CA ASN A 305 -16.72 13.87 8.46
C ASN A 305 -18.23 13.52 8.43
N ALA A 306 -18.63 12.51 7.65
CA ALA A 306 -20.02 12.09 7.46
C ALA A 306 -20.42 10.97 8.44
N ASP A 307 -21.69 10.97 8.83
CA ASP A 307 -22.28 9.90 9.63
C ASP A 307 -22.95 8.88 8.70
N MET A 308 -22.61 7.61 8.89
CA MET A 308 -23.06 6.53 8.04
C MET A 308 -23.80 5.49 8.85
N THR A 309 -24.92 4.99 8.32
CA THR A 309 -25.67 3.87 8.90
C THR A 309 -25.81 2.77 7.86
N ILE A 310 -25.43 1.55 8.24
CA ILE A 310 -25.67 0.34 7.46
C ILE A 310 -26.72 -0.47 8.19
N SER A 311 -27.93 -0.49 7.62
CA SER A 311 -29.08 -1.20 8.17
C SER A 311 -29.00 -2.71 7.95
N ALA A 312 -29.96 -3.43 8.53
CA ALA A 312 -30.02 -4.88 8.49
C ALA A 312 -30.05 -5.48 7.07
N ASN A 313 -29.21 -6.51 6.86
CA ASN A 313 -29.08 -7.27 5.61
C ASN A 313 -28.64 -6.45 4.40
N PHE A 314 -27.86 -5.39 4.65
CA PHE A 314 -27.17 -4.65 3.61
C PHE A 314 -25.70 -5.09 3.55
N ASP A 315 -25.22 -5.41 2.35
CA ASP A 315 -23.84 -5.83 2.10
C ASP A 315 -23.05 -4.72 1.41
N SER A 316 -22.13 -4.10 2.14
CA SER A 316 -21.13 -3.18 1.57
C SER A 316 -19.86 -3.97 1.21
N ILE A 317 -19.52 -3.99 -0.07
CA ILE A 317 -18.34 -4.68 -0.61
C ILE A 317 -17.34 -3.63 -1.10
N GLY A 318 -16.28 -3.44 -0.33
CA GLY A 318 -15.22 -2.46 -0.57
C GLY A 318 -14.66 -1.93 0.75
N ALA A 319 -14.33 -0.64 0.79
CA ALA A 319 -13.83 0.00 2.00
C ALA A 319 -14.56 1.30 2.31
N ILE A 320 -14.66 1.61 3.60
CA ILE A 320 -15.39 2.76 4.12
C ILE A 320 -14.46 3.61 4.98
N ILE A 321 -14.40 4.91 4.74
CA ILE A 321 -13.82 5.90 5.64
C ILE A 321 -14.95 6.85 6.06
N ALA A 322 -15.29 6.88 7.36
CA ALA A 322 -16.42 7.63 7.90
C ALA A 322 -16.03 8.42 9.16
N ARG A 323 -16.83 9.43 9.55
CA ARG A 323 -16.72 10.00 10.91
C ARG A 323 -17.25 9.03 11.94
N SER A 324 -18.53 8.73 11.81
CA SER A 324 -19.18 7.67 12.54
C SER A 324 -19.79 6.66 11.59
N LEU A 325 -19.63 5.37 11.91
CA LEU A 325 -20.28 4.28 11.21
C LEU A 325 -21.12 3.50 12.21
N THR A 326 -22.43 3.44 11.96
CA THR A 326 -23.36 2.60 12.71
C THR A 326 -23.72 1.36 11.90
N LEU A 327 -23.32 0.19 12.37
CA LEU A 327 -23.73 -1.10 11.81
C LEU A 327 -24.92 -1.64 12.61
N GLN A 328 -26.09 -1.72 11.97
CA GLN A 328 -27.27 -2.34 12.53
C GLN A 328 -27.24 -3.87 12.33
N ALA A 329 -28.08 -4.58 13.08
CA ALA A 329 -28.17 -6.04 13.08
C ALA A 329 -28.25 -6.66 11.67
N GLY A 330 -27.24 -7.43 11.24
CA GLY A 330 -27.22 -8.02 9.90
C GLY A 330 -26.50 -7.17 8.84
N GLY A 331 -26.01 -5.98 9.17
CA GLY A 331 -25.18 -5.18 8.27
C GLY A 331 -23.77 -5.77 8.17
N ASN A 332 -23.28 -5.90 6.94
CA ASN A 332 -21.95 -6.44 6.68
C ASN A 332 -21.10 -5.45 5.88
N VAL A 333 -19.84 -5.34 6.27
CA VAL A 333 -18.80 -4.68 5.46
C VAL A 333 -17.75 -5.73 5.14
N SER A 334 -17.41 -5.87 3.87
CA SER A 334 -16.36 -6.79 3.42
C SER A 334 -15.43 -6.10 2.46
N PHE A 335 -14.13 -6.29 2.63
CA PHE A 335 -13.16 -5.82 1.65
C PHE A 335 -12.99 -6.87 0.56
N SER A 336 -13.26 -6.48 -0.69
CA SER A 336 -12.95 -7.33 -1.84
C SER A 336 -11.65 -6.90 -2.50
N SER A 337 -10.71 -7.83 -2.62
CA SER A 337 -9.50 -7.61 -3.43
C SER A 337 -9.82 -7.43 -4.92
N THR A 338 -11.00 -7.85 -5.39
CA THR A 338 -11.44 -7.65 -6.78
C THR A 338 -11.85 -6.21 -7.07
N ALA A 339 -12.24 -5.43 -6.05
CA ALA A 339 -12.47 -3.99 -6.20
C ALA A 339 -11.17 -3.22 -6.55
N GLY A 340 -10.03 -3.90 -6.42
CA GLY A 340 -8.71 -3.36 -6.70
C GLY A 340 -8.22 -2.39 -5.64
N ASN A 341 -7.07 -1.81 -5.89
CA ASN A 341 -6.47 -0.82 -5.02
C ASN A 341 -6.77 0.59 -5.51
N LEU A 342 -7.14 1.51 -4.62
CA LEU A 342 -7.24 2.93 -4.94
C LEU A 342 -6.09 3.70 -4.32
N TYR A 343 -5.46 4.53 -5.14
CA TYR A 343 -4.41 5.42 -4.69
C TYR A 343 -4.99 6.81 -4.42
N PRO A 344 -4.49 7.54 -3.41
CA PRO A 344 -5.00 8.88 -3.05
C PRO A 344 -5.07 9.83 -4.25
N GLU A 345 -4.04 9.81 -5.09
CA GLU A 345 -3.94 10.69 -6.26
C GLU A 345 -4.98 10.40 -7.34
N GLU A 346 -5.51 9.16 -7.40
CA GLU A 346 -6.58 8.79 -8.31
C GLU A 346 -7.94 9.39 -7.90
N LEU A 347 -8.04 9.85 -6.65
CA LEU A 347 -9.21 10.52 -6.07
C LEU A 347 -8.99 12.04 -5.90
N GLY A 348 -7.89 12.57 -6.42
CA GLY A 348 -7.53 13.98 -6.25
C GLY A 348 -6.92 14.33 -4.90
N PHE A 349 -6.63 13.34 -4.03
CA PHE A 349 -5.95 13.58 -2.76
C PHE A 349 -4.41 13.60 -2.90
N PRO A 350 -3.70 14.26 -1.97
CA PRO A 350 -2.25 14.16 -1.89
C PRO A 350 -1.78 12.72 -1.70
N SER A 351 -0.63 12.40 -2.30
CA SER A 351 0.08 11.13 -2.11
C SER A 351 0.26 10.81 -0.63
N LEU A 352 0.10 9.53 -0.27
CA LEU A 352 0.44 9.02 1.07
C LEU A 352 1.86 8.45 1.14
N GLY A 353 2.67 8.72 0.12
CA GLY A 353 4.02 8.17 -0.01
C GLY A 353 4.00 6.67 -0.33
N TYR A 354 5.09 6.02 0.05
CA TYR A 354 5.34 4.60 -0.15
C TYR A 354 5.73 3.96 1.18
N SER A 355 5.65 2.64 1.27
CA SER A 355 6.16 1.85 2.38
C SER A 355 7.20 0.85 1.91
N ARG A 356 8.20 0.58 2.74
CA ARG A 356 9.22 -0.44 2.48
C ARG A 356 8.59 -1.81 2.63
N THR A 357 8.79 -2.68 1.65
CA THR A 357 8.27 -4.05 1.72
C THR A 357 9.38 -5.03 2.06
N ILE A 358 10.32 -5.23 1.13
CA ILE A 358 11.28 -6.33 1.21
C ILE A 358 12.65 -5.86 0.72
N TRP A 359 13.69 -6.20 1.50
CA TRP A 359 15.07 -6.20 1.03
C TRP A 359 15.31 -7.44 0.18
N LEU A 360 15.70 -7.25 -1.08
CA LEU A 360 16.05 -8.33 -1.99
C LEU A 360 17.59 -8.37 -2.08
N ASP A 361 18.19 -9.23 -1.26
CA ASP A 361 19.63 -9.50 -1.24
C ASP A 361 20.07 -10.36 -2.45
#